data_AF-A0A382GVZ1-F1
#
_entry.id   AF-A0A382GVZ1-F1
#
_cell.length_a   1.000
_cell.length_b   1.000
_cell.length_c   1.000
_cell.angle_alpha   90.00
_cell.angle_beta   90.00
_cell.angle_gamma   90.00
#
_symmetry.space_group_name_H-M   'P 1'
#
loop_
_entity.id
_entity.type
_entity.pdbx_description
1 polymer ?
#
loop_
_entity_poly.entity_id
_entity_poly.type
_entity_poly.pdbx_seq_one_letter_code
_entity_poly.pdbx_strand_id
1 'polypeptide(L)'
;MLIKEILWVALGAIRANLLRSFLTALGIIIGVSAVIAMVALGEGAQRRVEDQISRMGTNVLTIRAGQRMFGGVSTGDTEDLTVDDAEALRDQSPGVLTISPEISSRTQIA
;
A
#
# COMPACT_ATOMS: atom_id res chain seq x y z
N MET A 1 7.20 -42.78 -32.20
CA MET A 1 6.51 -42.64 -33.50
C MET A 1 5.12 -42.07 -33.33
N LEU A 2 4.24 -42.71 -32.55
CA LEU A 2 2.85 -42.28 -32.31
C LEU A 2 2.62 -40.78 -32.01
N ILE A 3 3.33 -40.18 -31.06
CA ILE A 3 3.11 -38.76 -30.68
C ILE A 3 3.40 -37.80 -31.84
N LYS A 4 4.41 -38.11 -32.67
CA LYS A 4 4.79 -37.28 -33.83
C LYS A 4 3.71 -37.35 -34.92
N GLU A 5 3.16 -38.54 -35.16
CA GLU A 5 2.05 -38.72 -36.11
C GLU A 5 0.78 -38.02 -35.67
N ILE A 6 0.42 -38.13 -34.37
CA ILE A 6 -0.75 -37.44 -33.83
C ILE A 6 -0.61 -35.92 -33.97
N LEU A 7 0.57 -35.37 -33.68
CA LEU A 7 0.87 -33.94 -33.89
C LEU A 7 0.73 -33.53 -35.36
N TRP A 8 1.27 -34.32 -36.28
CA TRP A 8 1.17 -34.05 -37.72
C TRP A 8 -0.27 -34.08 -38.22
N VAL A 9 -1.05 -35.07 -37.79
CA VAL A 9 -2.49 -35.17 -38.12
C VAL A 9 -3.27 -34.00 -37.54
N ALA A 10 -3.01 -33.61 -36.29
CA ALA A 10 -3.65 -32.46 -35.65
C ALA A 10 -3.34 -31.13 -36.38
N LEU A 11 -2.07 -30.91 -36.76
CA LEU A 11 -1.67 -29.73 -37.55
C LEU A 11 -2.34 -29.74 -38.94
N GLY A 12 -2.48 -30.90 -39.57
CA GLY A 12 -3.22 -31.07 -40.81
C GLY A 12 -4.69 -30.68 -40.67
N ALA A 13 -5.34 -31.13 -39.60
CA ALA A 13 -6.75 -30.83 -39.31
C ALA A 13 -7.00 -29.32 -39.05
N ILE A 14 -6.08 -28.65 -38.34
CA ILE A 14 -6.13 -27.20 -38.12
C ILE A 14 -6.00 -26.43 -39.45
N ARG A 15 -5.08 -26.85 -40.32
CA ARG A 15 -4.92 -26.24 -41.65
C ARG A 15 -6.12 -26.46 -42.56
N ALA A 16 -6.80 -27.59 -42.46
CA ALA A 16 -8.01 -27.86 -43.23
C ALA A 16 -9.20 -26.97 -42.79
N ASN A 17 -9.23 -26.52 -41.53
CA ASN A 17 -10.33 -25.73 -40.96
C ASN A 17 -9.85 -24.39 -40.37
N LEU A 18 -9.03 -23.65 -41.12
CA LEU A 18 -8.38 -22.41 -40.67
C LEU A 18 -9.34 -21.41 -40.02
N LEU A 19 -10.50 -21.14 -40.63
CA LEU A 19 -11.46 -20.17 -40.10
C LEU A 19 -11.99 -20.59 -38.72
N ARG A 20 -12.41 -21.86 -38.58
CA ARG A 20 -12.95 -22.38 -37.33
C ARG A 20 -11.88 -22.41 -36.24
N SER A 21 -10.70 -22.95 -36.54
CA SER A 21 -9.58 -23.00 -35.59
C SER A 21 -9.15 -21.60 -35.15
N PHE A 22 -9.08 -20.64 -36.09
CA PHE A 22 -8.75 -19.25 -35.79
C PHE A 22 -9.78 -18.60 -34.86
N LEU A 23 -11.08 -18.70 -35.18
CA LEU A 23 -12.13 -18.11 -34.36
C LEU A 23 -12.18 -18.72 -32.95
N THR A 24 -11.93 -20.03 -32.81
CA THR A 24 -11.86 -20.66 -31.48
C THR A 24 -10.64 -20.19 -30.67
N ALA A 25 -9.48 -20.05 -31.31
CA ALA A 25 -8.28 -19.55 -30.64
C ALA A 25 -8.44 -18.08 -30.25
N LEU A 26 -9.03 -17.27 -31.13
CA LEU A 26 -9.31 -15.86 -30.88
C LEU A 26 -10.20 -15.66 -29.67
N GLY A 27 -11.26 -16.47 -29.52
CA GLY A 27 -12.13 -16.43 -28.35
C GLY A 27 -11.38 -16.69 -27.04
N ILE A 28 -10.49 -17.69 -27.02
CA ILE A 28 -9.67 -18.00 -25.85
C ILE A 28 -8.69 -16.86 -25.55
N ILE A 29 -8.03 -16.31 -26.57
CA ILE A 29 -7.07 -15.20 -26.42
C ILE A 29 -7.76 -13.98 -25.82
N ILE A 30 -8.90 -13.56 -26.37
CA ILE A 30 -9.65 -12.40 -25.87
C ILE A 30 -10.18 -12.68 -24.46
N GLY A 31 -10.74 -13.87 -24.22
CA GLY A 31 -11.27 -14.24 -22.91
C GLY A 31 -10.22 -14.21 -21.80
N VAL A 32 -9.08 -14.88 -22.02
CA VAL A 32 -7.98 -14.90 -21.04
C VAL A 32 -7.36 -13.51 -20.88
N SER A 33 -7.19 -12.76 -21.96
CA SER A 33 -6.64 -11.41 -21.90
C SER A 33 -7.51 -10.45 -21.09
N ALA A 34 -8.84 -10.52 -21.25
CA ALA A 34 -9.77 -9.68 -20.49
C ALA A 34 -9.72 -9.99 -18.99
N VAL A 35 -9.64 -11.27 -18.62
CA VAL A 35 -9.52 -11.69 -17.22
C VAL A 35 -8.19 -11.20 -16.62
N ILE A 36 -7.06 -11.40 -17.32
CA ILE A 36 -5.75 -10.92 -16.84
C ILE A 36 -5.76 -9.40 -16.67
N ALA A 37 -6.28 -8.66 -17.65
CA ALA A 37 -6.35 -7.21 -17.60
C ALA A 37 -7.20 -6.72 -16.41
N MET A 38 -8.37 -7.32 -16.18
CA MET A 38 -9.24 -6.97 -15.06
C MET A 38 -8.55 -7.22 -13.71
N VAL A 39 -7.90 -8.38 -13.54
CA VAL A 39 -7.18 -8.72 -12.30
C VAL A 39 -6.03 -7.74 -12.06
N ALA A 40 -5.22 -7.48 -13.08
CA ALA A 40 -4.10 -6.55 -12.98
C ALA A 40 -4.55 -5.13 -12.63
N LEU A 41 -5.64 -4.65 -13.23
CA LEU A 41 -6.23 -3.36 -12.91
C LEU A 41 -6.79 -3.34 -11.47
N GLY A 42 -7.47 -4.41 -11.05
CA GLY A 42 -8.02 -4.53 -9.70
C GLY A 42 -6.94 -4.50 -8.63
N GLU A 43 -5.90 -5.33 -8.77
CA GLU A 43 -4.75 -5.34 -7.86
C GLU A 43 -4.01 -3.99 -7.86
N GLY A 44 -3.80 -3.39 -9.04
CA GLY A 44 -3.15 -2.09 -9.15
C GLY A 44 -3.94 -0.97 -8.47
N ALA A 45 -5.26 -0.97 -8.60
CA ALA A 45 -6.13 -0.03 -7.92
C ALA A 45 -6.10 -0.23 -6.41
N GLN A 46 -6.17 -1.48 -5.93
CA GLN A 46 -6.08 -1.81 -4.52
C GLN A 46 -4.75 -1.33 -3.91
N ARG A 47 -3.61 -1.62 -4.55
CA ARG A 47 -2.29 -1.15 -4.10
C ARG A 47 -2.20 0.37 -4.05
N ARG A 48 -2.78 1.07 -5.04
CA ARG A 48 -2.80 2.54 -5.02
C ARG A 48 -3.57 3.09 -3.83
N VAL A 49 -4.71 2.50 -3.50
CA VAL A 49 -5.51 2.92 -2.33
C VAL A 49 -4.75 2.62 -1.04
N GLU A 50 -4.14 1.43 -0.95
CA GLU A 50 -3.31 1.06 0.19
C GLU A 50 -2.12 2.03 0.40
N ASP A 51 -1.41 2.39 -0.67
CA ASP A 51 -0.34 3.38 -0.63
C ASP A 51 -0.84 4.76 -0.18
N GLN A 52 -2.03 5.17 -0.64
CA GLN A 52 -2.64 6.44 -0.22
C GLN A 52 -2.97 6.42 1.27
N ILE A 53 -3.57 5.33 1.77
CA ILE A 53 -3.89 5.16 3.19
C ILE A 53 -2.62 5.10 4.04
N SER A 54 -1.61 4.34 3.60
CA SER A 54 -0.30 4.26 4.25
C SER A 54 0.34 5.65 4.43
N ARG A 55 0.27 6.50 3.39
CA ARG A 55 0.79 7.88 3.43
C ARG A 55 0.01 8.79 4.37
N MET A 56 -1.23 8.48 4.70
CA MET A 56 -2.00 9.22 5.70
C MET A 56 -1.48 9.00 7.13
N GLY A 57 -0.50 8.11 7.33
CA GLY A 57 0.19 7.97 8.62
C GLY A 57 -0.61 7.17 9.63
N THR A 58 -1.17 6.02 9.21
CA THR A 58 -1.86 5.07 10.11
C THR A 58 -0.97 4.47 11.21
N ASN A 59 0.33 4.80 11.24
CA ASN A 59 1.27 4.41 12.28
C ASN A 59 1.98 5.61 12.94
N VAL A 60 1.32 6.77 13.02
CA VAL A 60 1.84 7.95 13.73
C VAL A 60 1.13 8.09 15.07
N LEU A 61 1.90 8.04 16.16
CA LEU A 61 1.44 8.31 17.52
C LEU A 61 2.00 9.67 17.97
N THR A 62 1.14 10.66 18.15
CA THR A 62 1.54 11.98 18.68
C THR A 62 1.41 11.98 20.20
N ILE A 63 2.53 12.18 20.89
CA ILE A 63 2.56 12.34 22.35
C ILE A 63 2.62 13.84 22.66
N ARG A 64 1.75 14.31 23.55
CA ARG A 64 1.73 15.71 24.02
C ARG A 64 1.80 15.74 25.53
N ALA A 65 2.60 16.67 26.05
CA ALA A 65 2.65 16.96 27.48
C ALA A 65 1.23 17.31 28.00
N GLY A 66 0.87 16.76 29.16
CA GLY A 66 -0.39 17.07 29.81
C GLY A 66 -0.37 18.49 30.38
N GLN A 67 -1.41 19.28 30.10
CA GLN A 67 -1.55 20.64 30.63
C GLN A 67 -2.49 20.62 31.83
N ARG A 68 -1.99 20.96 33.03
CA ARG A 68 -2.83 21.09 34.24
C ARG A 68 -3.60 22.41 34.19
N MET A 69 -4.92 22.34 33.93
CA MET A 69 -5.82 23.48 34.10
C MET A 69 -6.37 23.52 35.52
N PHE A 70 -6.25 24.67 36.20
CA PHE A 70 -6.95 24.96 37.44
C PHE A 70 -7.72 26.27 37.30
N GLY A 71 -9.05 26.23 37.45
CA GLY A 71 -9.90 27.42 37.40
C GLY A 71 -9.93 28.16 36.04
N GLY A 72 -9.69 27.47 34.92
CA GLY A 72 -9.66 28.07 33.58
C GLY A 72 -8.36 28.81 33.25
N VAL A 73 -7.39 28.82 34.16
CA VAL A 73 -6.04 29.33 33.92
C VAL A 73 -5.10 28.13 33.74
N SER A 74 -4.28 28.19 32.69
CA SER A 74 -3.20 27.23 32.52
C SER A 74 -2.14 27.54 33.57
N THR A 75 -2.05 26.73 34.61
CA THR A 75 -0.91 26.77 35.52
C THR A 75 0.27 26.23 34.72
N GLY A 76 1.24 27.07 34.36
CA GLY A 76 2.37 26.74 33.48
C GLY A 76 3.35 25.68 34.02
N ASP A 77 2.90 24.87 34.97
CA ASP A 77 3.58 23.70 35.51
C ASP A 77 3.25 22.50 34.61
N THR A 78 3.67 22.61 33.36
CA THR A 78 3.63 21.56 32.34
C THR A 78 4.70 20.54 32.69
N GLU A 79 4.38 19.25 32.69
CA GLU A 79 5.43 18.23 32.60
C GLU A 79 6.06 18.37 31.21
N ASP A 80 7.24 18.97 31.15
CA ASP A 80 7.92 19.21 29.89
C ASP A 80 8.41 17.88 29.30
N LEU A 81 8.01 17.60 28.06
CA LEU A 81 8.63 16.55 27.27
C LEU A 81 10.01 17.05 26.81
N THR A 82 11.05 16.35 27.19
CA THR A 82 12.43 16.68 26.84
C THR A 82 12.89 15.91 25.61
N VAL A 83 14.01 16.36 25.02
CA VAL A 83 14.65 15.61 23.93
C VAL A 83 15.15 14.26 24.43
N ASP A 84 15.59 14.17 25.68
CA ASP A 84 16.06 12.93 26.31
C ASP A 84 14.95 11.87 26.39
N ASP A 85 13.69 12.28 26.61
CA ASP A 85 12.54 11.38 26.58
C ASP A 85 12.33 10.77 25.18
N ALA A 86 12.56 11.56 24.13
CA ALA A 86 12.50 11.08 22.75
C ALA A 86 13.62 10.09 22.43
N GLU A 87 14.82 10.27 23.00
CA GLU A 87 15.93 9.32 22.86
C GLU A 87 15.67 8.01 23.61
N ALA A 88 15.17 8.11 24.85
CA ALA A 88 14.81 6.94 25.65
C ALA A 88 13.72 6.09 24.96
N LEU A 89 12.71 6.73 24.36
CA LEU A 89 11.67 6.03 23.60
C LEU A 89 12.21 5.33 22.34
N ARG A 90 13.24 5.90 21.69
CA ARG A 90 13.90 5.29 20.53
C ARG A 90 14.69 4.05 20.92
N ASP A 91 15.38 4.09 22.06
CA ASP A 91 16.27 3.02 22.49
C ASP A 91 15.53 1.86 23.18
N GLN A 92 14.45 2.17 23.91
CA GLN A 92 13.70 1.18 24.69
C GLN A 92 12.55 0.54 23.92
N SER A 93 12.12 1.11 22.78
CA SER A 93 10.96 0.62 22.02
C SER A 93 11.36 0.09 20.64
N PRO A 94 11.63 -1.23 20.49
CA PRO A 94 12.06 -1.83 19.23
C PRO A 94 10.98 -1.80 18.12
N GLY A 95 9.75 -1.39 18.43
CA GLY A 95 8.66 -1.23 17.45
C GLY A 95 8.58 0.16 16.81
N VAL A 96 9.39 1.13 17.26
CA VAL A 96 9.35 2.50 16.78
C VAL A 96 10.42 2.72 15.71
N LEU A 97 10.00 2.94 14.47
CA LEU A 97 10.89 3.15 13.32
C LEU A 97 11.55 4.54 13.32
N THR A 98 10.82 5.57 13.73
CA THR A 98 11.31 6.95 13.74
C THR A 98 10.62 7.73 14.86
N ILE A 99 11.35 8.64 15.48
CA ILE A 99 10.82 9.63 16.44
C ILE A 99 11.24 11.02 15.96
N SER A 100 10.32 11.97 16.01
CA SER A 100 10.56 13.38 15.65
C SER A 100 10.09 14.28 16.80
N PRO A 101 11.00 14.87 17.60
CA PRO A 101 10.61 15.86 18.60
C PRO A 101 10.13 17.15 17.90
N GLU A 102 9.06 17.76 18.43
CA GLU A 102 8.45 18.98 17.87
C GLU A 102 8.29 20.03 18.97
N ILE A 103 8.67 21.29 18.67
CA ILE A 103 8.39 22.45 19.52
C ILE A 103 7.37 23.34 18.82
N SER A 104 6.27 23.63 19.52
CA SER A 104 5.27 24.59 19.07
C SER A 104 5.22 25.78 20.03
N SER A 105 5.78 26.92 19.61
CA SER A 105 5.73 28.17 20.36
C SER A 105 4.78 29.17 19.70
N ARG A 106 3.88 29.79 20.48
CA ARG A 106 3.03 30.89 20.01
C ARG A 106 3.67 32.21 20.42
N THR A 107 4.11 33.01 19.44
CA THR A 107 4.67 34.36 19.69
C THR A 107 3.71 35.44 19.22
N GLN A 108 3.60 36.54 19.96
CA GLN A 108 2.84 37.71 19.56
C GLN A 108 3.81 38.78 19.08
N ILE A 109 3.62 39.24 17.84
CA ILE A 109 4.42 40.30 17.24
C ILE A 109 3.75 41.63 17.63
N ALA A 110 4.51 42.52 18.25
CA ALA A 110 4.07 43.85 18.70
C ALA A 110 4.13 44.88 17.57
#